data_AF-G3PSG0-F1
#
_entry.id   AF-G3PSG0-F1
#
_cell.length_a   1.000
_cell.length_b   1.000
_cell.length_c   1.000
_cell.angle_alpha   90.00
_cell.angle_beta   90.00
_cell.angle_gamma   90.00
#
_symmetry.space_group_name_H-M   'P 1'
#
loop_
_entity.id
_entity.type
_entity.pdbx_description
1 polymer ?
#
loop_
_entity_poly.entity_id
_entity_poly.type
_entity_poly.pdbx_seq_one_letter_code
_entity_poly.pdbx_strand_id
1 'polypeptide(L)'
;MGSLARSLRLSVRCARSPAGTPAGPEPLHRASKHLSAGASSGTAGGLKSIDELPGPSLPTTLYWLFLRGYADKSHLLQGLQRSLYGPIWRSRFGPFDIVNVASPELIAQVIRQEGRYPTRAELPHWKEYRELRGQAYGLHVDTGPEWYQIRGAPPPP
;
A
#
# COMPACT_ATOMS: atom_id res chain seq x y z
N MET A 1 50.95 22.77 -5.98
CA MET A 1 51.26 21.55 -5.21
C MET A 1 50.01 20.70 -5.17
N GLY A 2 50.07 19.52 -5.78
CA GLY A 2 48.92 18.69 -6.14
C GLY A 2 48.31 17.88 -4.98
N SER A 3 47.01 17.64 -5.16
CA SER A 3 46.07 16.70 -4.53
C SER A 3 46.62 15.49 -3.78
N LEU A 4 45.87 14.99 -2.78
CA LEU A 4 45.18 13.69 -2.86
C LEU A 4 44.29 13.46 -1.63
N ALA A 5 43.01 13.85 -1.73
CA ALA A 5 41.97 13.35 -0.84
C ALA A 5 41.62 11.91 -1.25
N ARG A 6 41.92 10.96 -0.37
CA ARG A 6 41.77 9.52 -0.58
C ARG A 6 40.28 9.15 -0.57
N SER A 7 39.72 8.83 -1.73
CA SER A 7 38.35 8.33 -1.86
C SER A 7 38.27 6.88 -1.36
N LEU A 8 37.57 6.66 -0.25
CA LEU A 8 37.27 5.32 0.26
C LEU A 8 36.11 4.74 -0.55
N ARG A 9 36.41 3.82 -1.47
CA ARG A 9 35.40 3.00 -2.17
C ARG A 9 34.92 1.88 -1.23
N LEU A 10 33.68 1.96 -0.77
CA LEU A 10 33.02 0.86 -0.07
C LEU A 10 32.56 -0.18 -1.12
N SER A 11 33.25 -1.32 -1.21
CA SER A 11 32.83 -2.45 -2.04
C SER A 11 31.94 -3.38 -1.22
N VAL A 12 30.65 -3.42 -1.51
CA VAL A 12 29.73 -4.43 -0.97
C VAL A 12 29.97 -5.73 -1.73
N ARG A 13 30.57 -6.72 -1.07
CA ARG A 13 30.67 -8.09 -1.59
C ARG A 13 29.36 -8.82 -1.27
N CYS A 14 28.53 -9.07 -2.28
CA CYS A 14 27.44 -10.03 -2.16
C CYS A 14 28.02 -11.45 -2.08
N ALA A 15 28.02 -12.05 -0.90
CA ALA A 15 28.32 -13.47 -0.74
C ALA A 15 27.08 -14.29 -1.15
N ARG A 16 27.18 -15.06 -2.24
CA ARG A 16 26.24 -16.16 -2.53
C ARG A 16 26.52 -17.30 -1.55
N SER A 17 25.54 -17.65 -0.71
CA SER A 17 25.57 -18.91 0.02
C SER A 17 24.98 -20.04 -0.84
N PRO A 18 25.57 -21.25 -0.83
CA PRO A 18 25.02 -22.39 -1.55
C PRO A 18 23.79 -22.96 -0.85
N ALA A 19 22.88 -23.49 -1.65
CA ALA A 19 21.65 -24.15 -1.22
C ALA A 19 21.96 -25.43 -0.44
N GLY A 20 21.41 -25.52 0.78
CA GLY A 20 21.34 -26.75 1.57
C GLY A 20 19.88 -27.07 1.85
N THR A 21 19.41 -28.22 1.37
CA THR A 21 18.09 -28.79 1.65
C THR A 21 18.14 -29.55 2.98
N PRO A 22 17.16 -29.35 3.88
CA PRO A 22 16.76 -30.41 4.79
C PRO A 22 15.30 -30.82 4.57
N ALA A 23 15.08 -32.11 4.78
CA ALA A 23 13.84 -32.85 4.58
C ALA A 23 12.66 -32.29 5.39
N GLY A 24 11.47 -32.31 4.77
CA GLY A 24 10.22 -31.87 5.38
C GLY A 24 9.53 -32.97 6.18
N PRO A 25 8.54 -32.61 7.01
CA PRO A 25 7.50 -33.51 7.47
C PRO A 25 6.21 -33.38 6.66
N GLU A 26 5.50 -34.51 6.56
CA GLU A 26 4.28 -34.85 5.82
C GLU A 26 3.11 -33.82 5.85
N PRO A 27 2.23 -33.82 4.82
CA PRO A 27 1.18 -32.82 4.67
C PRO A 27 -0.06 -33.12 5.54
N LEU A 28 -0.39 -32.20 6.44
CA LEU A 28 -1.71 -32.14 7.07
C LEU A 28 -2.76 -31.75 6.03
N HIS A 29 -3.74 -32.63 5.84
CA HIS A 29 -4.90 -32.47 4.96
C HIS A 29 -5.55 -31.09 5.10
N ARG A 30 -5.36 -30.24 4.10
CA ARG A 30 -6.04 -28.95 3.96
C ARG A 30 -7.46 -29.20 3.44
N ALA A 31 -8.43 -29.15 4.34
CA ALA A 31 -9.85 -29.12 3.97
C ALA A 31 -10.11 -27.85 3.12
N SER A 32 -10.24 -28.05 1.82
CA SER A 32 -10.64 -27.00 0.87
C SER A 32 -12.13 -26.73 1.07
N LYS A 33 -12.47 -25.75 1.93
CA LYS A 33 -13.79 -25.15 1.91
C LYS A 33 -13.84 -24.23 0.70
N HIS A 34 -14.35 -24.77 -0.40
CA HIS A 34 -14.82 -23.98 -1.55
C HIS A 34 -15.85 -22.97 -1.03
N LEU A 35 -15.40 -21.75 -0.72
CA LEU A 35 -16.31 -20.62 -0.58
C LEU A 35 -16.78 -20.28 -1.99
N SER A 36 -17.94 -20.83 -2.35
CA SER A 36 -18.69 -20.40 -3.52
C SER A 36 -18.94 -18.90 -3.35
N ALA A 37 -18.34 -18.10 -4.24
CA ALA A 37 -18.66 -16.68 -4.35
C ALA A 37 -20.09 -16.60 -4.90
N GLY A 38 -21.06 -16.63 -3.98
CA GLY A 38 -22.42 -16.24 -4.28
C GLY A 38 -22.36 -14.78 -4.72
N ALA A 39 -22.54 -14.55 -6.03
CA ALA A 39 -22.89 -13.25 -6.55
C ALA A 39 -24.22 -12.87 -5.87
N SER A 40 -24.14 -12.10 -4.79
CA SER A 40 -25.29 -11.45 -4.22
C SER A 40 -25.74 -10.42 -5.26
N SER A 41 -26.73 -10.83 -6.05
CA SER A 41 -27.58 -9.92 -6.81
C SER A 41 -28.31 -9.03 -5.79
N GLY A 42 -27.61 -8.01 -5.29
CA GLY A 42 -28.15 -6.99 -4.43
C GLY A 42 -29.13 -6.15 -5.23
N THR A 43 -30.40 -6.33 -4.89
CA THR A 43 -31.54 -5.43 -5.10
C THR A 43 -31.16 -4.02 -5.58
N ALA A 44 -31.86 -3.54 -6.60
CA ALA A 44 -31.85 -2.16 -7.10
C ALA A 44 -32.30 -1.15 -6.01
N GLY A 45 -31.47 -0.99 -4.98
CA GLY A 45 -31.47 0.15 -4.08
C GLY A 45 -30.45 1.15 -4.62
N GLY A 46 -30.77 2.45 -4.52
CA GLY A 46 -29.91 3.53 -4.99
C GLY A 46 -28.45 3.42 -4.50
N LEU A 47 -27.54 4.08 -5.21
CA LEU A 47 -26.14 4.12 -4.84
C LEU A 47 -25.99 4.68 -3.42
N LYS A 48 -25.33 3.92 -2.55
CA LYS A 48 -25.04 4.31 -1.17
C LYS A 48 -24.00 5.42 -1.14
N SER A 49 -24.17 6.38 -0.22
CA SER A 49 -23.17 7.44 0.00
C SER A 49 -21.92 6.88 0.69
N ILE A 50 -20.79 7.59 0.55
CA ILE A 50 -19.54 7.30 1.26
C ILE A 50 -19.68 7.34 2.78
N ASP A 51 -20.66 8.10 3.29
CA ASP A 51 -20.96 8.20 4.73
C ASP A 51 -21.66 6.95 5.28
N GLU A 52 -22.24 6.12 4.41
CA GLU A 52 -22.88 4.85 4.79
C GLU A 52 -21.89 3.68 4.83
N LEU A 53 -20.63 3.90 4.44
CA LEU A 53 -19.60 2.86 4.55
C LEU A 53 -19.34 2.52 6.02
N PRO A 54 -19.25 1.22 6.36
CA PRO A 54 -18.88 0.81 7.70
C PRO A 54 -17.45 1.24 8.01
N GLY A 55 -17.12 1.43 9.28
CA GLY A 55 -15.79 1.84 9.68
C GLY A 55 -15.67 2.13 11.17
N PRO A 56 -14.43 2.21 11.70
CA PRO A 56 -14.23 2.61 13.08
C PRO A 56 -14.61 4.07 13.30
N SER A 57 -15.19 4.34 14.46
CA SER A 57 -15.33 5.71 14.96
C SER A 57 -13.95 6.31 15.29
N LEU A 58 -13.83 7.64 15.31
CA LEU A 58 -12.57 8.32 15.65
C LEU A 58 -11.99 7.88 17.02
N PRO A 59 -12.78 7.77 18.10
CA PRO A 59 -12.27 7.23 19.38
C PRO A 59 -11.78 5.78 19.27
N THR A 60 -12.47 4.93 18.50
CA THR A 60 -12.04 3.54 18.26
C THR A 60 -10.69 3.49 17.55
N THR A 61 -10.51 4.32 16.53
CA THR A 61 -9.23 4.44 15.82
C THR A 61 -8.12 4.90 16.76
N LEU A 62 -8.35 5.91 17.59
CA LEU A 62 -7.36 6.41 18.54
C LEU A 62 -6.98 5.33 19.57
N TYR A 63 -7.98 4.61 20.10
CA TYR A 63 -7.76 3.50 21.01
C TYR A 63 -6.90 2.40 20.38
N TRP A 64 -7.18 2.02 19.14
CA TRP A 64 -6.39 1.01 18.45
C TRP A 64 -4.95 1.46 18.18
N LEU A 65 -4.75 2.69 17.70
CA LEU A 65 -3.43 3.19 17.38
C LEU A 65 -2.56 3.33 18.63
N PHE A 66 -3.08 3.95 19.70
CA PHE A 66 -2.26 4.36 20.84
C PHE A 66 -2.34 3.43 22.06
N LEU A 67 -3.50 2.85 22.37
CA LEU A 67 -3.65 1.99 23.55
C LEU A 67 -3.45 0.51 23.23
N ARG A 68 -3.84 0.06 22.03
CA ARG A 68 -3.63 -1.33 21.60
C ARG A 68 -2.30 -1.56 20.88
N GLY A 69 -1.54 -0.50 20.59
CA GLY A 69 -0.25 -0.61 19.93
C GLY A 69 -0.34 -1.11 18.49
N TYR A 70 -1.34 -0.65 17.73
CA TYR A 70 -1.44 -0.95 16.30
C TYR A 70 -0.73 0.09 15.41
N ALA A 71 -0.17 1.16 15.97
CA ALA A 71 0.51 2.19 15.19
C ALA A 71 1.68 1.63 14.34
N ASP A 72 2.51 0.76 14.90
CA ASP A 72 3.61 0.05 14.22
C ASP A 72 3.16 -1.27 13.56
N LYS A 73 1.91 -1.69 13.80
CA LYS A 73 1.32 -2.95 13.34
C LYS A 73 0.06 -2.72 12.50
N SER A 74 0.08 -1.68 11.68
CA SER A 74 -1.07 -1.25 10.86
C SER A 74 -1.59 -2.36 9.93
N HIS A 75 -0.72 -3.22 9.43
CA HIS A 75 -1.10 -4.39 8.62
C HIS A 75 -1.98 -5.39 9.40
N LEU A 76 -1.74 -5.60 10.70
CA LEU A 76 -2.61 -6.42 11.55
C LEU A 76 -3.96 -5.74 11.79
N LEU A 77 -3.94 -4.41 11.97
CA LEU A 77 -5.15 -3.62 12.12
C LEU A 77 -6.05 -3.69 10.88
N GLN A 78 -5.48 -3.69 9.67
CA GLN A 78 -6.25 -3.89 8.43
C GLN A 78 -6.94 -5.27 8.41
N GLY A 79 -6.25 -6.32 8.89
CA GLY A 79 -6.85 -7.66 9.04
C GLY A 79 -8.03 -7.67 10.01
N LEU A 80 -7.87 -7.03 11.18
CA LEU A 80 -8.94 -6.87 12.17
C LEU A 80 -10.12 -6.10 11.57
N GLN A 81 -9.87 -4.94 10.96
CA GLN A 81 -10.91 -4.09 10.40
C GLN A 81 -11.67 -4.80 9.27
N ARG A 82 -10.97 -5.51 8.38
CA ARG A 82 -11.60 -6.36 7.36
C ARG A 82 -12.55 -7.38 7.99
N SER A 83 -12.14 -8.03 9.09
CA SER A 83 -12.97 -9.01 9.78
C SER A 83 -14.22 -8.42 10.44
N LEU A 84 -14.16 -7.14 10.86
CA LEU A 84 -15.25 -6.45 11.55
C LEU A 84 -16.21 -5.75 10.58
N TYR A 85 -15.69 -5.12 9.53
CA TYR A 85 -16.44 -4.24 8.64
C TYR A 85 -16.67 -4.80 7.24
N GLY A 86 -16.03 -5.93 6.91
CA GLY A 86 -16.18 -6.60 5.62
C GLY A 86 -15.15 -6.18 4.57
N PRO A 87 -15.42 -6.44 3.28
CA PRO A 87 -14.45 -6.26 2.20
C PRO A 87 -14.22 -4.81 1.78
N ILE A 88 -15.05 -3.87 2.26
CA ILE A 88 -14.91 -2.43 2.01
C ILE A 88 -15.30 -1.66 3.27
N TRP A 89 -14.45 -0.73 3.72
CA TRP A 89 -14.70 0.08 4.91
C TRP A 89 -13.98 1.43 4.84
N ARG A 90 -14.51 2.43 5.54
CA ARG A 90 -13.92 3.77 5.63
C ARG A 90 -13.15 3.91 6.94
N SER A 91 -11.93 4.42 6.88
CA SER A 91 -11.08 4.71 8.04
C SER A 91 -10.70 6.17 8.05
N ARG A 92 -10.92 6.83 9.19
CA ARG A 92 -10.56 8.24 9.39
C ARG A 92 -9.52 8.35 10.50
N PHE A 93 -8.39 8.98 10.22
CA PHE A 93 -7.37 9.29 11.22
C PHE A 93 -6.66 10.60 10.88
N GLY A 94 -6.68 11.55 11.81
CA GLY A 94 -6.15 12.89 11.55
C GLY A 94 -6.77 13.51 10.27
N PRO A 95 -5.96 14.05 9.35
CA PRO A 95 -6.44 14.61 8.08
C PRO A 95 -6.76 13.54 7.02
N PHE A 96 -6.50 12.26 7.29
CA PHE A 96 -6.67 11.19 6.32
C PHE A 96 -8.06 10.59 6.40
N ASP A 97 -8.71 10.50 5.24
CA ASP A 97 -9.99 9.85 5.02
C ASP A 97 -9.83 8.81 3.91
N ILE A 98 -9.82 7.53 4.30
CA ILE A 98 -9.38 6.44 3.44
C ILE A 98 -10.47 5.40 3.32
N VAL A 99 -10.87 5.09 2.09
CA VAL A 99 -11.67 3.91 1.77
C VAL A 99 -10.72 2.74 1.55
N ASN A 100 -10.87 1.71 2.36
CA ASN A 100 -10.07 0.49 2.33
C ASN A 100 -10.85 -0.56 1.56
N VAL A 101 -10.16 -1.28 0.68
CA VAL A 101 -10.74 -2.31 -0.19
C VAL A 101 -9.93 -3.60 -0.06
N ALA A 102 -10.60 -4.71 0.24
CA ALA A 102 -9.98 -6.01 0.51
C ALA A 102 -10.66 -7.19 -0.23
N SER A 103 -11.30 -6.91 -1.36
CA SER A 103 -11.84 -7.92 -2.29
C SER A 103 -11.11 -7.81 -3.64
N PRO A 104 -10.69 -8.94 -4.25
CA PRO A 104 -10.09 -8.94 -5.58
C PRO A 104 -10.97 -8.29 -6.65
N GLU A 105 -12.29 -8.52 -6.57
CA GLU A 105 -13.27 -8.01 -7.53
C GLU A 105 -13.35 -6.48 -7.44
N LEU A 106 -13.43 -5.94 -6.23
CA LEU A 106 -13.45 -4.50 -5.98
C LEU A 106 -12.12 -3.83 -6.35
N ILE A 107 -10.99 -4.45 -6.01
CA ILE A 107 -9.66 -3.95 -6.40
C ILE A 107 -9.54 -3.89 -7.92
N ALA A 108 -9.96 -4.95 -8.63
CA ALA A 108 -9.94 -4.97 -10.08
C ALA A 108 -10.84 -3.89 -10.68
N GLN A 109 -11.99 -3.59 -10.05
CA GLN A 109 -12.84 -2.49 -10.46
C GLN A 109 -12.15 -1.13 -10.30
N VAL A 110 -11.51 -0.86 -9.16
CA VAL A 110 -10.75 0.37 -8.93
C VAL A 110 -9.66 0.52 -9.99
N ILE A 111 -8.86 -0.52 -10.22
CA ILE A 111 -7.76 -0.50 -11.21
C ILE A 111 -8.27 -0.25 -12.63
N ARG A 112 -9.40 -0.86 -13.02
CA ARG A 112 -10.02 -0.62 -14.35
C ARG A 112 -10.52 0.81 -14.53
N GLN A 113 -10.87 1.48 -13.42
CA GLN A 113 -11.39 2.85 -13.41
C GLN A 113 -10.27 3.89 -13.20
N GLU A 114 -9.02 3.47 -13.03
CA GLU A 114 -7.90 4.39 -12.91
C GLU A 114 -7.76 5.24 -14.19
N GLY A 115 -7.50 6.53 -13.99
CA GLY A 115 -7.27 7.47 -15.07
C GLY A 115 -5.89 7.34 -15.70
N ARG A 116 -5.62 8.21 -16.67
CA ARG A 116 -4.35 8.26 -17.40
C ARG A 116 -3.12 8.48 -16.50
N TYR A 117 -3.29 9.25 -15.44
CA TYR A 117 -2.24 9.63 -14.49
C TYR A 117 -2.64 9.19 -13.07
N PRO A 118 -2.46 7.91 -12.70
CA PRO A 118 -2.84 7.43 -11.37
C PRO A 118 -1.94 8.03 -10.29
N THR A 119 -2.55 8.50 -9.20
CA THR A 119 -1.86 8.97 -7.99
C THR A 119 -2.11 7.98 -6.86
N ARG A 120 -1.04 7.42 -6.27
CA ARG A 120 -1.17 6.38 -5.23
C ARG A 120 -1.40 6.94 -3.83
N ALA A 121 -0.57 7.89 -3.41
CA ALA A 121 -0.67 8.56 -2.13
C ALA A 121 -0.07 9.96 -2.26
N GLU A 122 -0.81 10.98 -1.86
CA GLU A 122 -0.29 12.33 -1.78
C GLU A 122 0.50 12.49 -0.48
N LEU A 123 1.82 12.61 -0.61
CA LEU A 123 2.74 12.78 0.50
C LEU A 123 3.44 14.15 0.34
N PRO A 124 2.76 15.26 0.74
CA PRO A 124 3.23 16.61 0.45
C PRO A 124 4.61 16.89 1.05
N HIS A 125 4.89 16.34 2.23
CA HIS A 125 6.17 16.49 2.92
C HIS A 125 7.38 16.01 2.10
N TRP A 126 7.21 15.04 1.20
CA TRP A 126 8.30 14.59 0.32
C TRP A 126 8.53 15.52 -0.86
N LYS A 127 7.48 16.12 -1.41
CA LYS A 127 7.59 17.18 -2.42
C LYS A 127 8.31 18.38 -1.81
N GLU A 128 7.82 18.87 -0.68
CA GLU A 128 8.38 20.00 0.07
C GLU A 128 9.87 19.79 0.39
N TYR A 129 10.24 18.61 0.90
CA TYR A 129 11.64 18.30 1.19
C TYR A 129 12.55 18.47 -0.03
N ARG A 130 12.09 18.06 -1.22
CA ARG A 130 12.88 18.15 -2.46
C ARG A 130 12.96 19.57 -2.98
N GLU A 131 11.86 20.33 -2.92
CA GLU A 131 11.82 21.75 -3.29
C GLU A 131 12.81 22.57 -2.46
N LEU A 132 12.79 22.39 -1.13
CA LEU A 132 13.71 23.07 -0.21
C LEU A 132 15.19 22.77 -0.46
N ARG A 133 15.48 21.69 -1.19
CA ARG A 133 16.85 21.25 -1.54
C ARG A 133 17.19 21.45 -3.01
N GLY A 134 16.29 22.03 -3.80
CA GLY A 134 16.47 22.17 -5.25
C GLY A 134 16.62 20.84 -5.98
N GLN A 135 16.01 19.76 -5.48
CA GLN A 135 16.09 18.43 -6.07
C GLN A 135 14.92 18.16 -7.01
N ALA A 136 15.19 17.70 -8.23
CA ALA A 136 14.16 17.32 -9.19
C ALA A 136 13.24 16.22 -8.66
N TYR A 137 11.97 16.16 -9.07
CA TYR A 137 11.08 15.06 -8.70
C TYR A 137 11.45 13.77 -9.42
N GLY A 138 11.13 12.64 -8.79
CA GLY A 138 11.33 11.31 -9.37
C GLY A 138 10.00 10.56 -9.40
N LEU A 139 9.99 9.37 -9.99
CA LEU A 139 8.79 8.56 -10.21
C LEU A 139 7.88 8.36 -8.98
N HIS A 140 8.45 8.43 -7.77
CA HIS A 140 7.72 8.26 -6.52
C HIS A 140 7.03 9.52 -6.01
N VAL A 141 7.54 10.69 -6.38
CA VAL A 141 7.11 12.00 -5.88
C VAL A 141 6.33 12.77 -6.96
N ASP A 142 6.71 12.57 -8.22
CA ASP A 142 6.08 13.21 -9.36
C ASP A 142 4.66 12.68 -9.62
N THR A 143 3.81 13.50 -10.24
CA THR A 143 2.40 13.21 -10.53
C THR A 143 2.01 13.78 -11.89
N GLY A 144 0.95 13.28 -12.52
CA GLY A 144 0.46 13.87 -13.77
C GLY A 144 1.32 13.57 -15.00
N PRO A 145 1.40 14.49 -15.98
CA PRO A 145 2.16 14.31 -17.22
C PRO A 145 3.66 14.07 -17.00
N GLU A 146 4.28 14.76 -16.05
CA GLU A 146 5.70 14.66 -15.74
C GLU A 146 6.06 13.25 -15.24
N TRP A 147 5.27 12.74 -14.29
CA TRP A 147 5.33 11.33 -13.88
C TRP A 147 5.19 10.37 -15.05
N TYR A 148 4.26 10.66 -15.98
CA TYR A 148 4.01 9.80 -17.13
C TYR A 148 5.21 9.74 -18.07
N GLN A 149 5.89 10.87 -18.29
CA GLN A 149 7.12 10.93 -19.08
C GLN A 149 8.25 10.12 -18.41
N ILE A 150 8.48 10.32 -17.11
CA ILE A 150 9.50 9.58 -16.36
C ILE A 150 9.24 8.08 -16.42
N ARG A 151 7.96 7.66 -16.27
CA ARG A 151 7.57 6.26 -16.31
C ARG A 151 7.77 5.60 -17.69
N GLY A 152 7.58 6.37 -18.76
CA GLY A 152 7.75 5.90 -20.14
C GLY A 152 9.20 5.87 -20.61
N ALA A 153 10.13 6.48 -19.87
CA ALA A 153 11.53 6.54 -20.25
C ALA A 153 12.21 5.17 -20.12
N PRO A 154 13.11 4.80 -21.04
CA PRO A 154 13.95 3.62 -20.88
C PRO A 154 14.88 3.78 -19.66
N PRO A 155 15.27 2.69 -18.99
CA PRO A 155 16.28 2.76 -17.93
C PRO A 155 17.58 3.34 -18.50
N PRO A 156 18.37 4.05 -17.67
CA PRO A 156 19.68 4.55 -18.11
C PRO A 156 20.58 3.38 -18.54
N PRO A 157 21.50 3.60 -19.50
CA PRO A 157 22.41 2.58 -20.02
C PRO A 157 23.36 2.03 -18.95
#